data_AF-A0A5N3QW33-F1
#
_entry.id   AF-A0A5N3QW33-F1
#
_cell.length_a   1.000
_cell.length_b   1.000
_cell.length_c   1.000
_cell.angle_alpha   90.00
_cell.angle_beta   90.00
_cell.angle_gamma   90.00
#
_symmetry.space_group_name_H-M   'P 1'
#
loop_
_entity.id
_entity.type
_entity.pdbx_description
1 polymer ?
#
loop_
_entity_poly.entity_id
_entity_poly.type
_entity_poly.pdbx_seq_one_letter_code
_entity_poly.pdbx_strand_id
1 'polypeptide(L)'
;MRTLPLTIGCYTEDPNGSQGVYQTQLDLETGKLNPPQLIAKCINPSFVVSTKLGIYTASEIDQQSQPQLFHVSETDSNVPSNSGYILGDHPCHISIDPNHKFAITSQYSSGTFDIFSLGINGNIDKRIETLKMSGSGPNQDRQTGPHAHQSLFLTHSPQFVTVDLGADRINFYCFDEEQEEFLEEPVQSIQVPAGNGPRHMVFNKSEDKAYVVCELSETILMLEKTVGRWHIVEEMDALPNTEKGEAAAAIKLSPDEEHLYVSCRHQSRISHFKLDPVNQKPVFVDSYRTEGSFPRDFHITDDGEWLIAANQHSNNLTSFKRNKLDGSLTYSGHSLEVGSPVCVTQQIS
;
A
#
# COMPACT_ATOMS: atom_id res chain seq x y z
N MET A 1 22.16 -6.64 -19.95
CA MET A 1 21.84 -6.49 -18.52
C MET A 1 20.34 -6.31 -18.43
N ARG A 2 19.65 -7.27 -17.81
CA ARG A 2 18.18 -7.23 -17.68
C ARG A 2 17.87 -6.41 -16.42
N THR A 3 17.34 -5.21 -16.59
CA THR A 3 16.96 -4.34 -15.48
C THR A 3 15.45 -4.25 -15.36
N LEU A 4 14.97 -3.98 -14.15
CA LEU A 4 13.56 -3.74 -13.85
C LEU A 4 13.39 -2.32 -13.28
N PRO A 5 12.61 -1.44 -13.93
CA PRO A 5 12.31 -0.11 -13.39
C PRO A 5 11.42 -0.19 -12.14
N LEU A 6 11.80 0.56 -11.11
CA LEU A 6 11.06 0.72 -9.86
C LEU A 6 10.80 2.20 -9.61
N THR A 7 9.58 2.53 -9.18
CA THR A 7 9.16 3.86 -8.74
C THR A 7 9.19 3.93 -7.22
N ILE A 8 9.64 5.06 -6.67
CA ILE A 8 9.85 5.29 -5.25
C ILE A 8 9.07 6.53 -4.80
N GLY A 9 8.18 6.34 -3.84
CA GLY A 9 7.53 7.42 -3.08
C GLY A 9 8.29 7.71 -1.80
N CYS A 10 8.36 8.99 -1.43
CA CYS A 10 9.17 9.50 -0.32
C CYS A 10 8.43 10.57 0.50
N TYR A 11 8.80 10.74 1.76
CA TYR A 11 8.58 12.02 2.44
C TYR A 11 9.64 13.03 2.00
N THR A 12 9.31 14.33 1.99
CA THR A 12 10.20 15.41 1.52
C THR A 12 10.59 16.39 2.61
N GLU A 13 10.28 16.07 3.87
CA GLU A 13 10.63 16.91 5.00
C GLU A 13 12.14 16.86 5.30
N ASP A 14 12.69 18.01 5.73
CA ASP A 14 14.07 18.06 6.18
C ASP A 14 14.29 17.12 7.39
N PRO A 15 15.46 16.47 7.50
CA PRO A 15 16.70 16.71 6.76
C PRO A 15 16.98 15.71 5.62
N ASN A 16 15.98 14.96 5.12
CA ASN A 16 16.24 13.79 4.26
C ASN A 16 16.63 14.13 2.80
N GLY A 17 16.46 15.39 2.36
CA GLY A 17 16.86 15.89 1.04
C GLY A 17 16.03 15.38 -0.15
N SER A 18 14.96 14.63 0.10
CA SER A 18 14.04 14.14 -0.93
C SER A 18 13.23 15.28 -1.55
N GLN A 19 13.02 15.22 -2.86
CA GLN A 19 12.34 16.26 -3.64
C GLN A 19 11.02 15.79 -4.25
N GLY A 20 10.68 14.50 -4.13
CA GLY A 20 9.43 13.97 -4.65
C GLY A 20 9.53 12.49 -5.01
N VAL A 21 9.06 12.16 -6.22
CA VAL A 21 9.02 10.78 -6.75
C VAL A 21 10.27 10.48 -7.53
N TYR A 22 10.87 9.33 -7.26
CA TYR A 22 12.07 8.86 -7.92
C TYR A 22 11.83 7.57 -8.71
N GLN A 23 12.71 7.29 -9.65
CA GLN A 23 12.86 5.99 -10.28
C GLN A 23 14.28 5.45 -10.13
N THR A 24 14.37 4.13 -10.01
CA THR A 24 15.63 3.39 -10.05
C THR A 24 15.46 2.16 -10.96
N GLN A 25 16.56 1.48 -11.25
CA GLN A 25 16.58 0.22 -11.97
C GLN A 25 17.23 -0.85 -11.11
N LEU A 26 16.52 -1.95 -10.91
CA LEU A 26 17.02 -3.17 -10.29
C LEU A 26 17.70 -4.04 -11.33
N ASP A 27 18.98 -4.33 -11.15
CA ASP A 27 19.69 -5.38 -11.89
C ASP A 27 19.20 -6.75 -11.44
N LEU A 28 18.57 -7.51 -12.34
CA LEU A 28 17.92 -8.78 -11.97
C LEU A 28 18.91 -9.94 -11.77
N GLU A 29 20.18 -9.78 -12.15
CA GLU A 29 21.22 -10.79 -11.95
C GLU A 29 21.86 -10.64 -10.55
N THR A 30 22.08 -9.40 -10.12
CA THR A 30 22.85 -9.08 -8.90
C THR A 30 22.01 -8.54 -7.76
N GLY A 31 20.84 -7.97 -8.05
CA GLY A 31 20.02 -7.24 -7.09
C GLY A 31 20.47 -5.79 -6.85
N LYS A 32 21.48 -5.30 -7.59
CA LYS A 32 21.96 -3.93 -7.47
C LYS A 32 20.89 -2.93 -7.94
N LEU A 33 20.72 -1.86 -7.17
CA LEU A 33 19.86 -0.74 -7.54
C LEU A 33 20.73 0.40 -8.10
N ASN A 34 20.36 0.94 -9.25
CA ASN A 34 21.05 2.10 -9.84
C ASN A 34 20.73 3.39 -9.06
N PRO A 35 21.59 4.43 -9.14
CA PRO A 35 21.30 5.74 -8.52
C PRO A 35 19.90 6.25 -8.89
N PRO A 36 19.11 6.75 -7.92
CA PRO A 36 17.74 7.17 -8.19
C PRO A 36 17.73 8.44 -9.05
N GLN A 37 16.78 8.52 -9.96
CA GLN A 37 16.49 9.70 -10.78
C GLN A 37 15.18 10.31 -10.32
N LEU A 38 15.17 11.62 -10.05
CA LEU A 38 13.92 12.33 -9.80
C LEU A 38 13.10 12.36 -11.08
N ILE A 39 11.81 12.03 -10.99
CA ILE A 39 10.88 12.04 -12.13
C ILE A 39 9.69 12.98 -11.93
N ALA A 40 9.38 13.35 -10.68
CA ALA A 40 8.37 14.36 -10.38
C ALA A 40 8.66 15.05 -9.05
N LYS A 41 8.70 16.39 -9.05
CA LYS A 41 8.69 17.17 -7.82
C LYS A 41 7.29 17.16 -7.21
N CYS A 42 7.18 16.69 -5.99
CA CYS A 42 5.94 16.60 -5.23
C CYS A 42 6.28 16.69 -3.75
N ILE A 43 5.48 17.39 -2.96
CA ILE A 43 5.65 17.40 -1.49
C ILE A 43 5.05 16.10 -0.96
N ASN A 44 5.80 15.39 -0.13
CA ASN A 44 5.38 14.16 0.54
C ASN A 44 4.62 13.15 -0.36
N PRO A 45 5.15 12.73 -1.53
CA PRO A 45 4.56 11.67 -2.35
C PRO A 45 4.78 10.30 -1.69
N SER A 46 4.09 10.05 -0.59
CA SER A 46 4.32 8.90 0.28
C SER A 46 3.78 7.59 -0.27
N PHE A 47 2.93 7.65 -1.29
CA PHE A 47 2.38 6.48 -1.96
C PHE A 47 2.34 6.68 -3.48
N VAL A 48 2.84 5.68 -4.21
CA VAL A 48 2.93 5.70 -5.67
C VAL A 48 2.27 4.47 -6.26
N VAL A 49 1.52 4.66 -7.34
CA VAL A 49 0.94 3.57 -8.15
C VAL A 49 1.44 3.71 -9.58
N SER A 50 2.18 2.71 -10.05
CA SER A 50 2.61 2.63 -11.44
C SER A 50 1.58 1.86 -12.26
N THR A 51 1.21 2.40 -13.41
CA THR A 51 0.32 1.77 -14.38
C THR A 51 0.89 1.86 -15.78
N LYS A 52 0.26 1.20 -16.75
CA LYS A 52 0.57 1.38 -18.18
C LYS A 52 0.29 2.80 -18.71
N LEU A 53 -0.51 3.60 -17.99
CA LEU A 53 -0.87 4.97 -18.39
C LEU A 53 0.03 6.04 -17.76
N GLY A 54 0.86 5.66 -16.79
CA GLY A 54 1.69 6.58 -16.03
C GLY A 54 1.72 6.24 -14.55
N ILE A 55 2.28 7.17 -13.77
CA ILE A 55 2.42 7.06 -12.32
C ILE A 55 1.42 8.00 -11.65
N TYR A 56 0.72 7.48 -10.63
CA TYR A 56 -0.12 8.27 -9.74
C TYR A 56 0.55 8.44 -8.39
N THR A 57 0.48 9.63 -7.83
CA THR A 57 0.96 9.94 -6.47
C THR A 57 0.07 11.01 -5.85
N ALA A 58 0.07 11.13 -4.53
CA ALA A 58 -0.64 12.19 -3.83
C ALA A 58 0.33 12.94 -2.92
N SER A 59 0.08 14.23 -2.70
CA SER A 59 0.81 14.99 -1.69
C SER A 59 0.22 14.74 -0.30
N GLU A 60 0.91 13.99 0.56
CA GLU A 60 0.48 13.72 1.94
C GLU A 60 0.71 14.96 2.83
N ILE A 61 -0.23 15.90 2.77
CA ILE A 61 -0.21 17.19 3.49
C ILE A 61 -1.61 17.54 4.01
N ASP A 62 -1.67 18.50 4.92
CA ASP A 62 -2.93 19.08 5.42
C ASP A 62 -3.78 19.72 4.32
N GLN A 63 -5.10 19.67 4.49
CA GLN A 63 -6.10 20.22 3.58
C GLN A 63 -5.90 21.72 3.31
N GLN A 64 -5.44 22.46 4.32
CA GLN A 64 -5.14 23.90 4.19
C GLN A 64 -4.03 24.17 3.17
N SER A 65 -3.11 23.23 3.02
CA SER A 65 -2.01 23.25 2.04
C SER A 65 -2.43 22.70 0.66
N GLN A 66 -3.72 22.39 0.49
CA GLN A 66 -4.37 21.96 -0.75
C GLN A 66 -3.78 20.69 -1.38
N PRO A 67 -3.92 19.51 -0.73
CA PRO A 67 -3.38 18.27 -1.24
C PRO A 67 -3.94 17.93 -2.64
N GLN A 68 -3.11 17.34 -3.47
CA GLN A 68 -3.44 16.98 -4.85
C GLN A 68 -3.15 15.50 -5.10
N LEU A 69 -3.99 14.87 -5.91
CA LEU A 69 -3.67 13.67 -6.67
C LEU A 69 -2.96 14.13 -7.95
N PHE A 70 -1.87 13.49 -8.30
CA PHE A 70 -1.05 13.81 -9.46
C PHE A 70 -0.98 12.61 -10.40
N HIS A 71 -1.06 12.87 -11.69
CA HIS A 71 -0.75 11.92 -12.75
C HIS A 71 0.53 12.35 -13.50
N VAL A 72 1.47 11.43 -13.66
CA VAL A 72 2.75 11.62 -14.36
C VAL A 72 2.77 10.66 -15.56
N SER A 73 2.38 11.18 -16.73
CA SER A 73 2.27 10.39 -17.98
C SER A 73 3.62 10.09 -18.64
N GLU A 74 4.59 11.00 -18.50
CA GLU A 74 5.95 10.88 -19.05
C GLU A 74 6.96 11.30 -17.98
N THR A 75 7.98 10.48 -17.74
CA THR A 75 8.95 10.65 -16.64
C THR A 75 9.97 11.76 -16.89
N ASP A 76 10.01 12.34 -18.10
CA ASP A 76 11.05 13.30 -18.52
C ASP A 76 10.75 14.77 -18.16
N SER A 77 9.54 15.10 -17.70
CA SER A 77 9.17 16.50 -17.44
C SER A 77 9.50 17.00 -16.01
N ASN A 78 9.85 16.12 -15.05
CA ASN A 78 10.02 16.44 -13.62
C ASN A 78 8.81 17.14 -12.95
N VAL A 79 7.68 17.23 -13.66
CA VAL A 79 6.48 17.97 -13.27
C VAL A 79 5.27 17.08 -13.58
N PRO A 80 4.32 16.93 -12.65
CA PRO A 80 3.08 16.22 -12.93
C PRO A 80 2.38 16.73 -14.19
N SER A 81 1.91 15.81 -15.02
CA SER A 81 1.21 16.11 -16.27
C SER A 81 -0.19 16.67 -16.03
N ASN A 82 -0.83 16.25 -14.95
CA ASN A 82 -2.18 16.60 -14.57
C ASN A 82 -2.38 16.38 -13.05
N SER A 83 -3.34 17.09 -12.45
CA SER A 83 -3.66 16.96 -11.03
C SER A 83 -5.15 17.14 -10.73
N GLY A 84 -5.59 16.58 -9.61
CA GLY A 84 -6.94 16.77 -9.05
C GLY A 84 -6.87 17.08 -7.56
N TYR A 85 -7.62 18.09 -7.12
CA TYR A 85 -7.67 18.49 -5.71
C TYR A 85 -8.29 17.40 -4.84
N ILE A 86 -7.63 17.07 -3.72
CA ILE A 86 -8.11 16.13 -2.71
C ILE A 86 -8.77 16.90 -1.56
N LEU A 87 -9.96 16.45 -1.15
CA LEU A 87 -10.66 16.92 0.03
C LEU A 87 -10.27 16.05 1.24
N GLY A 88 -9.71 16.70 2.28
CA GLY A 88 -9.26 16.03 3.50
C GLY A 88 -7.75 16.09 3.68
N ASP A 89 -7.28 15.50 4.76
CA ASP A 89 -5.94 15.70 5.30
C ASP A 89 -5.09 14.44 5.17
N HIS A 90 -3.84 14.61 4.73
CA HIS A 90 -2.83 13.55 4.66
C HIS A 90 -3.27 12.33 3.81
N PRO A 91 -3.49 12.50 2.48
CA PRO A 91 -3.74 11.37 1.58
C PRO A 91 -2.54 10.42 1.56
N CYS A 92 -2.73 9.21 2.07
CA CYS A 92 -1.65 8.25 2.35
C CYS A 92 -1.68 6.99 1.48
N HIS A 93 -2.74 6.80 0.67
CA HIS A 93 -2.89 5.65 -0.22
C HIS A 93 -3.70 6.02 -1.46
N ILE A 94 -3.42 5.32 -2.57
CA ILE A 94 -4.10 5.49 -3.86
C ILE A 94 -4.43 4.10 -4.41
N SER A 95 -5.63 3.94 -4.95
CA SER A 95 -6.04 2.78 -5.73
C SER A 95 -6.50 3.23 -7.10
N ILE A 96 -6.13 2.47 -8.14
CA ILE A 96 -6.61 2.66 -9.52
C ILE A 96 -7.43 1.40 -9.85
N ASP A 97 -8.60 1.59 -10.45
CA ASP A 97 -9.44 0.45 -10.82
C ASP A 97 -8.81 -0.35 -11.98
N PRO A 98 -9.16 -1.64 -12.15
CA PRO A 98 -8.60 -2.48 -13.19
C PRO A 98 -8.81 -1.97 -14.62
N ASN A 99 -9.88 -1.19 -14.86
CA ASN A 99 -10.22 -0.63 -16.16
C ASN A 99 -9.61 0.77 -16.38
N HIS A 100 -8.89 1.32 -15.40
CA HIS A 100 -8.28 2.65 -15.42
C HIS A 100 -9.27 3.80 -15.68
N LYS A 101 -10.51 3.65 -15.20
CA LYS A 101 -11.57 4.66 -15.25
C LYS A 101 -11.69 5.46 -13.96
N PHE A 102 -11.20 4.95 -12.85
CA PHE A 102 -11.39 5.52 -11.53
C PHE A 102 -10.13 5.44 -10.67
N ALA A 103 -9.94 6.44 -9.83
CA ALA A 103 -8.95 6.44 -8.75
C ALA A 103 -9.63 6.71 -7.41
N ILE A 104 -9.15 6.09 -6.35
CA ILE A 104 -9.55 6.40 -4.98
C ILE A 104 -8.31 6.82 -4.18
N THR A 105 -8.39 7.94 -3.47
CA THR A 105 -7.37 8.36 -2.51
C THR A 105 -7.89 8.20 -1.08
N SER A 106 -7.03 7.81 -0.14
CA SER A 106 -7.38 7.63 1.28
C SER A 106 -6.73 8.70 2.16
N GLN A 107 -7.51 9.54 2.83
CA GLN A 107 -7.01 10.66 3.66
C GLN A 107 -6.94 10.25 5.14
N TYR A 108 -5.74 10.00 5.63
CA TYR A 108 -5.51 9.40 6.95
C TYR A 108 -6.09 10.26 8.08
N SER A 109 -5.80 11.56 8.10
CA SER A 109 -6.12 12.38 9.27
C SER A 109 -7.58 12.85 9.28
N SER A 110 -8.22 12.95 8.12
CA SER A 110 -9.64 13.32 8.01
C SER A 110 -10.60 12.13 7.99
N GLY A 111 -10.10 10.91 7.75
CA GLY A 111 -10.95 9.72 7.69
C GLY A 111 -11.88 9.70 6.48
N THR A 112 -11.40 10.20 5.34
CA THR A 112 -12.19 10.33 4.11
C THR A 112 -11.55 9.58 2.96
N PHE A 113 -12.36 9.32 1.93
CA PHE A 113 -11.90 8.78 0.65
C PHE A 113 -12.48 9.62 -0.48
N ASP A 114 -11.63 10.13 -1.35
CA ASP A 114 -12.07 10.80 -2.57
C ASP A 114 -12.02 9.82 -3.74
N ILE A 115 -13.07 9.84 -4.57
CA ILE A 115 -13.17 9.06 -5.79
C ILE A 115 -13.07 10.02 -6.98
N PHE A 116 -12.22 9.70 -7.94
CA PHE A 116 -11.99 10.48 -9.15
C PHE A 116 -12.32 9.63 -10.38
N SER A 117 -12.90 10.25 -11.41
CA SER A 117 -12.93 9.67 -12.75
C SER A 117 -11.63 9.98 -13.48
N LEU A 118 -11.21 9.04 -14.33
CA LEU A 118 -9.99 9.10 -15.12
C LEU A 118 -10.32 9.06 -16.61
N GLY A 119 -9.63 9.90 -17.39
CA GLY A 119 -9.69 9.87 -18.84
C GLY A 119 -8.92 8.67 -19.41
N ILE A 120 -9.16 8.37 -20.69
CA ILE A 120 -8.53 7.22 -21.39
C ILE A 120 -6.99 7.25 -21.43
N ASN A 121 -6.39 8.43 -21.23
CA ASN A 121 -4.95 8.63 -21.15
C ASN A 121 -4.43 8.62 -19.70
N GLY A 122 -5.27 8.29 -18.72
CA GLY A 122 -4.94 8.27 -17.30
C GLY A 122 -5.07 9.62 -16.59
N ASN A 123 -5.39 10.71 -17.29
CA ASN A 123 -5.58 12.00 -16.63
C ASN A 123 -6.74 11.97 -15.63
N ILE A 124 -6.60 12.73 -14.56
CA ILE A 124 -7.62 12.95 -13.54
C ILE A 124 -8.60 13.97 -14.10
N ASP A 125 -9.85 13.54 -14.35
CA ASP A 125 -10.87 14.39 -14.97
C ASP A 125 -11.61 15.23 -13.92
N LYS A 126 -12.25 14.57 -12.95
CA LYS A 126 -12.99 15.22 -11.85
C LYS A 126 -13.08 14.31 -10.64
N ARG A 127 -13.20 14.91 -9.44
CA ARG A 127 -13.68 14.20 -8.26
C ARG A 127 -15.19 13.96 -8.40
N ILE A 128 -15.63 12.73 -8.25
CA ILE A 128 -17.03 12.33 -8.38
C ILE A 128 -17.73 12.21 -7.03
N GLU A 129 -17.01 11.75 -5.99
CA GLU A 129 -17.57 11.52 -4.66
C GLU A 129 -16.50 11.68 -3.58
N THR A 130 -16.93 12.01 -2.35
CA THR A 130 -16.13 11.94 -1.13
C THR A 130 -16.86 11.14 -0.06
N LEU A 131 -16.37 9.94 0.23
CA LEU A 131 -16.88 9.10 1.32
C LEU A 131 -16.30 9.58 2.65
N LYS A 132 -17.18 9.76 3.65
CA LYS A 132 -16.79 10.16 5.01
C LYS A 132 -17.02 9.02 5.99
N MET A 133 -15.97 8.58 6.64
CA MET A 133 -16.10 7.55 7.67
C MET A 133 -16.55 8.15 9.00
N SER A 134 -17.08 7.29 9.87
CA SER A 134 -17.46 7.65 11.24
C SER A 134 -17.17 6.49 12.18
N GLY A 135 -17.02 6.80 13.46
CA GLY A 135 -16.66 5.84 14.50
C GLY A 135 -15.32 6.18 15.15
N SER A 136 -14.90 5.30 16.06
CA SER A 136 -13.68 5.39 16.84
C SER A 136 -13.33 4.01 17.40
N GLY A 137 -12.13 3.88 17.96
CA GLY A 137 -11.62 2.70 18.62
C GLY A 137 -11.14 2.99 20.04
N PRO A 138 -10.66 1.96 20.78
CA PRO A 138 -10.27 2.11 22.18
C PRO A 138 -8.95 2.88 22.38
N ASN A 139 -8.03 2.91 21.40
CA ASN A 139 -6.75 3.59 21.54
C ASN A 139 -6.93 5.12 21.54
N GLN A 140 -6.71 5.75 22.69
CA GLN A 140 -6.99 7.19 22.90
C GLN A 140 -6.02 8.13 22.18
N ASP A 141 -4.89 7.62 21.69
CA ASP A 141 -3.91 8.42 20.94
C ASP A 141 -4.06 8.25 19.43
N ARG A 142 -4.59 7.10 18.98
CA ARG A 142 -4.58 6.68 17.56
C ARG A 142 -5.95 6.38 16.97
N GLN A 143 -7.02 6.37 17.76
CA GLN A 143 -8.35 5.94 17.34
C GLN A 143 -9.48 6.81 17.93
N THR A 144 -9.22 8.10 18.18
CA THR A 144 -10.25 9.04 18.67
C THR A 144 -11.28 9.41 17.60
N GLY A 145 -10.98 9.10 16.34
CA GLY A 145 -11.88 9.20 15.20
C GLY A 145 -11.40 8.31 14.06
N PRO A 146 -12.05 8.41 12.89
CA PRO A 146 -11.70 7.63 11.70
C PRO A 146 -10.32 7.98 11.15
N HIS A 147 -9.59 6.97 10.65
CA HIS A 147 -8.33 7.12 9.96
C HIS A 147 -8.27 6.24 8.70
N ALA A 148 -8.65 6.81 7.56
CA ALA A 148 -8.70 6.14 6.27
C ALA A 148 -7.29 5.81 5.78
N HIS A 149 -6.93 4.52 5.76
CA HIS A 149 -5.57 4.11 5.46
C HIS A 149 -5.43 3.40 4.11
N GLN A 150 -6.47 2.72 3.62
CA GLN A 150 -6.40 2.06 2.33
C GLN A 150 -7.76 1.97 1.64
N SER A 151 -7.75 2.05 0.32
CA SER A 151 -8.82 1.55 -0.54
C SER A 151 -8.27 0.56 -1.56
N LEU A 152 -9.10 -0.38 -2.01
CA LEU A 152 -8.77 -1.32 -3.10
C LEU A 152 -10.00 -1.60 -3.96
N PHE A 153 -9.84 -1.52 -5.27
CA PHE A 153 -10.83 -2.09 -6.20
C PHE A 153 -10.68 -3.61 -6.25
N LEU A 154 -11.82 -4.30 -6.36
CA LEU A 154 -11.85 -5.70 -6.74
C LEU A 154 -11.71 -5.82 -8.27
N THR A 155 -11.17 -6.95 -8.70
CA THR A 155 -10.82 -7.29 -10.07
C THR A 155 -11.90 -8.08 -10.79
N HIS A 156 -12.74 -8.82 -10.05
CA HIS A 156 -13.79 -9.68 -10.63
C HIS A 156 -15.21 -9.13 -10.46
N SER A 157 -15.36 -7.95 -9.85
CA SER A 157 -16.67 -7.32 -9.63
C SER A 157 -16.55 -5.81 -9.48
N PRO A 158 -17.61 -5.03 -9.76
CA PRO A 158 -17.63 -3.58 -9.55
C PRO A 158 -17.84 -3.27 -8.06
N GLN A 159 -16.85 -3.69 -7.27
CA GLN A 159 -16.78 -3.49 -5.84
C GLN A 159 -15.44 -2.86 -5.47
N PHE A 160 -15.43 -2.12 -4.39
CA PHE A 160 -14.19 -1.68 -3.75
C PHE A 160 -14.32 -1.79 -2.24
N VAL A 161 -13.18 -1.82 -1.58
CA VAL A 161 -13.07 -1.87 -0.13
C VAL A 161 -12.38 -0.62 0.38
N THR A 162 -12.79 -0.16 1.56
CA THR A 162 -12.07 0.85 2.34
C THR A 162 -11.66 0.27 3.70
N VAL A 163 -10.49 0.68 4.18
CA VAL A 163 -9.86 0.24 5.42
C VAL A 163 -9.63 1.45 6.30
N ASP A 164 -10.22 1.42 7.50
CA ASP A 164 -10.20 2.49 8.48
C ASP A 164 -9.54 2.00 9.78
N LEU A 165 -8.33 2.51 10.02
CA LEU A 165 -7.54 2.21 11.21
C LEU A 165 -8.23 2.74 12.47
N GLY A 166 -8.77 3.96 12.39
CA GLY A 166 -9.32 4.70 13.51
C GLY A 166 -10.63 4.13 14.03
N ALA A 167 -11.46 3.60 13.15
CA ALA A 167 -12.77 3.03 13.48
C ALA A 167 -12.77 1.49 13.60
N ASP A 168 -11.62 0.83 13.50
CA ASP A 168 -11.49 -0.63 13.48
C ASP A 168 -12.41 -1.27 12.41
N ARG A 169 -12.43 -0.72 11.19
CA ARG A 169 -13.46 -1.08 10.21
C ARG A 169 -12.92 -1.34 8.81
N ILE A 170 -13.53 -2.32 8.16
CA ILE A 170 -13.37 -2.61 6.73
C ILE A 170 -14.75 -2.55 6.08
N ASN A 171 -14.93 -1.70 5.07
CA ASN A 171 -16.21 -1.49 4.41
C ASN A 171 -16.12 -1.91 2.94
N PHE A 172 -17.10 -2.66 2.46
CA PHE A 172 -17.25 -3.06 1.07
C PHE A 172 -18.40 -2.29 0.43
N TYR A 173 -18.14 -1.74 -0.74
CA TYR A 173 -19.07 -0.93 -1.52
C TYR A 173 -19.26 -1.52 -2.91
N CYS A 174 -20.38 -1.19 -3.54
CA CYS A 174 -20.60 -1.40 -4.96
C CYS A 174 -20.62 -0.07 -5.70
N PHE A 175 -20.35 -0.11 -7.00
CA PHE A 175 -20.51 1.04 -7.89
C PHE A 175 -21.02 0.58 -9.26
N ASP A 176 -21.58 1.52 -10.02
CA ASP A 176 -22.00 1.32 -11.41
C ASP A 176 -20.95 1.96 -12.33
N GLU A 177 -20.21 1.11 -13.05
CA GLU A 177 -19.17 1.56 -13.99
C GLU A 177 -19.70 2.32 -15.20
N GLU A 178 -20.96 2.09 -15.62
CA GLU A 178 -21.54 2.72 -16.80
C GLU A 178 -22.10 4.10 -16.47
N GLN A 179 -22.71 4.25 -15.28
CA GLN A 179 -23.27 5.52 -14.82
C GLN A 179 -22.27 6.38 -14.03
N GLU A 180 -21.09 5.86 -13.70
CA GLU A 180 -20.12 6.49 -12.80
C GLU A 180 -20.71 6.77 -11.40
N GLU A 181 -21.63 5.91 -10.93
CA GLU A 181 -22.34 6.08 -9.66
C GLU A 181 -21.75 5.18 -8.56
N PHE A 182 -21.40 5.77 -7.43
CA PHE A 182 -20.81 5.07 -6.29
C PHE A 182 -21.81 5.08 -5.13
N LEU A 183 -22.02 3.93 -4.48
CA LEU A 183 -22.87 3.88 -3.30
C LEU A 183 -22.16 4.52 -2.11
N GLU A 184 -22.81 5.49 -1.46
CA GLU A 184 -22.31 6.12 -0.23
C GLU A 184 -22.31 5.15 0.97
N GLU A 185 -23.26 4.21 0.99
CA GLU A 185 -23.42 3.24 2.06
C GLU A 185 -22.80 1.88 1.66
N PRO A 186 -22.05 1.24 2.57
CA PRO A 186 -21.43 -0.04 2.28
C PRO A 186 -22.47 -1.16 2.20
N VAL A 187 -22.30 -2.06 1.24
CA VAL A 187 -23.09 -3.31 1.16
C VAL A 187 -22.70 -4.29 2.27
N GLN A 188 -21.51 -4.13 2.83
CA GLN A 188 -21.05 -4.87 4.01
C GLN A 188 -20.02 -4.05 4.80
N SER A 189 -20.18 -4.01 6.12
CA SER A 189 -19.15 -3.52 7.05
C SER A 189 -18.68 -4.64 7.95
N ILE A 190 -17.37 -4.80 8.07
CA ILE A 190 -16.71 -5.70 9.03
C ILE A 190 -16.08 -4.83 10.11
N GLN A 191 -16.55 -5.02 11.34
CA GLN A 191 -15.87 -4.51 12.52
C GLN A 191 -14.75 -5.51 12.88
N VAL A 192 -13.50 -5.07 12.86
CA VAL A 192 -12.37 -5.89 13.33
C VAL A 192 -12.30 -5.85 14.86
N PRO A 193 -11.54 -6.75 15.52
CA PRO A 193 -11.37 -6.71 16.97
C PRO A 193 -10.92 -5.32 17.46
N ALA A 194 -11.50 -4.88 18.58
CA ALA A 194 -11.30 -3.52 19.07
C ALA A 194 -9.82 -3.26 19.43
N GLY A 195 -9.26 -2.18 18.89
CA GLY A 195 -7.87 -1.78 19.08
C GLY A 195 -6.90 -2.39 18.07
N ASN A 196 -7.40 -3.14 17.07
CA ASN A 196 -6.51 -3.75 16.09
C ASN A 196 -5.87 -2.71 15.16
N GLY A 197 -6.66 -1.73 14.72
CA GLY A 197 -6.26 -0.70 13.77
C GLY A 197 -5.89 -1.28 12.39
N PRO A 198 -6.86 -1.76 11.59
CA PRO A 198 -6.58 -2.34 10.28
C PRO A 198 -5.95 -1.27 9.37
N ARG A 199 -4.86 -1.64 8.69
CA ARG A 199 -4.02 -0.67 7.97
C ARG A 199 -4.07 -0.92 6.46
N HIS A 200 -3.44 -2.00 6.02
CA HIS A 200 -3.45 -2.45 4.63
C HIS A 200 -4.02 -3.87 4.57
N MET A 201 -4.55 -4.25 3.42
CA MET A 201 -5.01 -5.58 3.09
C MET A 201 -4.60 -5.97 1.68
N VAL A 202 -4.65 -7.27 1.39
CA VAL A 202 -4.40 -7.84 0.08
C VAL A 202 -5.38 -8.99 -0.17
N PHE A 203 -5.98 -9.05 -1.35
CA PHE A 203 -6.80 -10.18 -1.80
C PHE A 203 -5.92 -11.22 -2.48
N ASN A 204 -6.33 -12.48 -2.40
CA ASN A 204 -5.86 -13.48 -3.35
C ASN A 204 -6.50 -13.24 -4.74
N LYS A 205 -5.95 -13.83 -5.80
CA LYS A 205 -6.40 -13.68 -7.18
C LYS A 205 -7.82 -14.15 -7.39
N SER A 206 -8.30 -15.11 -6.62
CA SER A 206 -9.69 -15.60 -6.70
C SER A 206 -10.69 -14.67 -5.98
N GLU A 207 -10.21 -13.71 -5.19
CA GLU A 207 -11.01 -12.79 -4.37
C GLU A 207 -12.00 -13.52 -3.45
N ASP A 208 -11.58 -14.68 -2.93
CA ASP A 208 -12.30 -15.45 -1.91
C ASP A 208 -11.56 -15.46 -0.56
N LYS A 209 -10.28 -15.07 -0.54
CA LYS A 209 -9.48 -14.82 0.66
C LYS A 209 -8.89 -13.41 0.65
N ALA A 210 -8.74 -12.82 1.84
CA ALA A 210 -7.98 -11.60 2.01
C ALA A 210 -7.18 -11.64 3.31
N TYR A 211 -6.08 -10.89 3.35
CA TYR A 211 -5.22 -10.78 4.53
C TYR A 211 -5.06 -9.31 4.88
N VAL A 212 -5.37 -8.96 6.12
CA VAL A 212 -5.36 -7.58 6.62
C VAL A 212 -4.26 -7.50 7.67
N VAL A 213 -3.33 -6.57 7.51
CA VAL A 213 -2.39 -6.24 8.59
C VAL A 213 -3.00 -5.15 9.46
N CYS A 214 -2.97 -5.37 10.76
CA CYS A 214 -3.46 -4.47 11.79
C CYS A 214 -2.26 -3.80 12.47
N GLU A 215 -2.17 -2.48 12.31
CA GLU A 215 -1.02 -1.67 12.73
C GLU A 215 -0.80 -1.71 14.24
N LEU A 216 -1.87 -1.41 15.00
CA LEU A 216 -1.78 -1.16 16.44
C LEU A 216 -1.58 -2.46 17.22
N SER A 217 -2.34 -3.49 16.87
CA SER A 217 -2.20 -4.81 17.50
C SER A 217 -1.04 -5.65 16.97
N GLU A 218 -0.40 -5.23 15.86
CA GLU A 218 0.58 -6.01 15.11
C GLU A 218 0.10 -7.45 14.80
N THR A 219 -1.13 -7.57 14.33
CA THR A 219 -1.75 -8.85 13.93
C THR A 219 -2.04 -8.89 12.43
N ILE A 220 -2.29 -10.10 11.93
CA ILE A 220 -2.84 -10.37 10.61
C ILE A 220 -4.23 -10.99 10.83
N LEU A 221 -5.24 -10.43 10.18
CA LEU A 221 -6.56 -11.04 10.06
C LEU A 221 -6.66 -11.73 8.71
N MET A 222 -7.15 -12.97 8.69
CA MET A 222 -7.56 -13.63 7.47
C MET A 222 -9.07 -13.51 7.31
N LEU A 223 -9.50 -13.04 6.15
CA LEU A 223 -10.89 -12.96 5.76
C LEU A 223 -11.20 -14.01 4.69
N GLU A 224 -12.41 -14.55 4.74
CA GLU A 224 -12.94 -15.51 3.78
C GLU A 224 -14.31 -15.09 3.27
N LYS A 225 -14.51 -15.19 1.96
CA LYS A 225 -15.78 -14.90 1.30
C LYS A 225 -16.64 -16.16 1.21
N THR A 226 -17.70 -16.19 2.01
CA THR A 226 -18.66 -17.31 2.06
C THR A 226 -20.04 -16.82 1.69
N VAL A 227 -20.63 -17.39 0.63
CA VAL A 227 -21.95 -16.99 0.10
C VAL A 227 -22.03 -15.48 -0.17
N GLY A 228 -20.97 -14.94 -0.81
CA GLY A 228 -20.90 -13.53 -1.21
C GLY A 228 -20.58 -12.53 -0.10
N ARG A 229 -20.40 -12.98 1.16
CA ARG A 229 -20.03 -12.11 2.28
C ARG A 229 -18.69 -12.48 2.89
N TRP A 230 -17.94 -11.47 3.29
CA TRP A 230 -16.63 -11.62 3.90
C TRP A 230 -16.73 -11.84 5.42
N HIS A 231 -15.91 -12.73 5.97
CA HIS A 231 -15.90 -13.01 7.40
C HIS A 231 -14.45 -13.11 7.88
N ILE A 232 -14.15 -12.58 9.04
CA ILE A 232 -12.87 -12.84 9.71
C ILE A 232 -12.91 -14.31 10.17
N VAL A 233 -11.94 -15.11 9.73
CA VAL A 233 -11.86 -16.55 10.04
C VAL A 233 -10.64 -16.90 10.88
N GLU A 234 -9.59 -16.09 10.83
CA GLU A 234 -8.38 -16.28 11.62
C GLU A 234 -7.78 -14.94 12.04
N GLU A 235 -7.04 -14.97 13.14
CA GLU A 235 -6.19 -13.89 13.64
C GLU A 235 -4.88 -14.49 14.14
N MET A 236 -3.75 -13.89 13.76
CA MET A 236 -2.43 -14.29 14.23
C MET A 236 -1.51 -13.09 14.39
N ASP A 237 -0.45 -13.23 15.19
CA ASP A 237 0.58 -12.20 15.30
C ASP A 237 1.32 -12.01 13.96
N ALA A 238 1.53 -10.75 13.57
CA ALA A 238 2.33 -10.39 12.39
C ALA A 238 3.82 -10.69 12.61
N LEU A 239 4.28 -10.71 13.86
CA LEU A 239 5.60 -11.19 14.26
C LEU A 239 5.51 -11.84 15.66
N PRO A 240 5.47 -13.18 15.75
CA PRO A 240 5.32 -13.87 17.04
C PRO A 240 6.54 -13.70 17.95
N ASN A 241 6.32 -13.72 19.26
CA ASN A 241 7.35 -13.70 20.31
C ASN A 241 8.27 -12.46 20.29
N THR A 242 7.77 -11.33 19.81
CA THR A 242 8.48 -10.04 19.86
C THR A 242 7.66 -8.98 20.57
N GLU A 243 8.35 -8.01 21.17
CA GLU A 243 7.71 -6.82 21.71
C GLU A 243 7.01 -6.05 20.59
N LYS A 244 5.76 -5.67 20.83
CA LYS A 244 4.92 -4.92 19.89
C LYS A 244 5.17 -3.42 20.06
N GLY A 245 5.24 -2.69 18.95
CA GLY A 245 5.43 -1.24 18.92
C GLY A 245 4.31 -0.47 18.23
N GLU A 246 3.15 -1.10 18.02
CA GLU A 246 2.01 -0.55 17.28
C GLU A 246 2.38 -0.09 15.85
N ALA A 247 3.24 -0.86 15.18
CA ALA A 247 3.93 -0.39 13.98
C ALA A 247 4.01 -1.40 12.83
N ALA A 248 3.08 -2.34 12.70
CA ALA A 248 2.94 -3.12 11.46
C ALA A 248 2.55 -2.20 10.29
N ALA A 249 2.97 -2.52 9.05
CA ALA A 249 2.84 -1.61 7.92
C ALA A 249 2.31 -2.25 6.62
N ALA A 250 3.18 -2.74 5.74
CA ALA A 250 2.76 -3.29 4.46
C ALA A 250 2.53 -4.80 4.57
N ILE A 251 1.59 -5.33 3.78
CA ILE A 251 1.31 -6.75 3.63
C ILE A 251 1.18 -7.08 2.15
N LYS A 252 1.90 -8.10 1.67
CA LYS A 252 1.89 -8.50 0.25
C LYS A 252 2.01 -10.02 0.10
N LEU A 253 1.24 -10.56 -0.83
CA LEU A 253 1.38 -11.95 -1.29
C LEU A 253 2.52 -12.06 -2.30
N SER A 254 3.19 -13.21 -2.34
CA SER A 254 4.00 -13.58 -3.50
C SER A 254 3.12 -13.77 -4.74
N PRO A 255 3.65 -13.56 -5.96
CA PRO A 255 2.88 -13.72 -7.20
C PRO A 255 2.27 -15.12 -7.41
N ASP A 256 2.82 -16.16 -6.78
CA ASP A 256 2.30 -17.54 -6.79
C ASP A 256 1.26 -17.81 -5.69
N GLU A 257 1.05 -16.86 -4.76
CA GLU A 257 0.11 -16.95 -3.64
C GLU A 257 0.41 -18.09 -2.67
N GLU A 258 1.68 -18.50 -2.57
CA GLU A 258 2.14 -19.49 -1.61
C GLU A 258 2.75 -18.86 -0.34
N HIS A 259 3.09 -17.58 -0.40
CA HIS A 259 3.76 -16.86 0.67
C HIS A 259 3.15 -15.48 0.92
N LEU A 260 3.13 -15.08 2.19
CA LEU A 260 2.68 -13.78 2.65
C LEU A 260 3.81 -13.10 3.44
N TYR A 261 4.02 -11.82 3.18
CA TYR A 261 5.05 -11.03 3.84
C TYR A 261 4.42 -9.80 4.50
N VAL A 262 4.95 -9.41 5.66
CA VAL A 262 4.51 -8.22 6.39
C VAL A 262 5.72 -7.41 6.83
N SER A 263 5.71 -6.10 6.62
CA SER A 263 6.74 -5.23 7.22
C SER A 263 6.34 -4.78 8.62
N CYS A 264 7.28 -4.93 9.54
CA CYS A 264 7.14 -4.57 10.95
C CYS A 264 8.14 -3.45 11.26
N ARG A 265 7.64 -2.21 11.40
CA ARG A 265 8.48 -1.01 11.42
C ARG A 265 9.30 -0.91 12.70
N HIS A 266 8.69 -1.19 13.85
CA HIS A 266 9.34 -1.10 15.16
C HIS A 266 10.56 -2.05 15.24
N GLN A 267 10.38 -3.28 14.76
CA GLN A 267 11.41 -4.32 14.80
C GLN A 267 12.38 -4.25 13.61
N SER A 268 12.06 -3.43 12.59
CA SER A 268 12.81 -3.28 11.33
C SER A 268 13.03 -4.60 10.60
N ARG A 269 11.92 -5.34 10.43
CA ARG A 269 11.92 -6.68 9.82
C ARG A 269 10.79 -6.88 8.82
N ILE A 270 11.00 -7.78 7.88
CA ILE A 270 9.94 -8.40 7.08
C ILE A 270 9.63 -9.76 7.70
N SER A 271 8.43 -9.95 8.22
CA SER A 271 7.91 -11.25 8.61
C SER A 271 7.44 -12.05 7.39
N HIS A 272 7.61 -13.35 7.44
CA HIS A 272 7.30 -14.27 6.35
C HIS A 272 6.46 -15.43 6.84
N PHE A 273 5.39 -15.68 6.10
CA PHE A 273 4.44 -16.75 6.32
C PHE A 273 4.35 -17.60 5.07
N LYS A 274 4.24 -18.92 5.24
CA LYS A 274 3.81 -19.84 4.19
C LYS A 274 2.32 -20.04 4.33
N LEU A 275 1.60 -19.96 3.21
CA LEU A 275 0.17 -20.23 3.21
C LEU A 275 -0.08 -21.74 3.12
N ASP A 276 -0.99 -22.23 3.94
CA ASP A 276 -1.43 -23.62 3.90
C ASP A 276 -2.09 -23.93 2.55
N PRO A 277 -1.66 -24.97 1.82
CA PRO A 277 -2.14 -25.23 0.46
C PRO A 277 -3.61 -25.65 0.37
N VAL A 278 -4.27 -25.97 1.51
CA VAL A 278 -5.66 -26.40 1.55
C VAL A 278 -6.58 -25.26 1.93
N ASN A 279 -6.26 -24.55 3.02
CA ASN A 279 -7.14 -23.52 3.57
C ASN A 279 -6.60 -22.10 3.43
N GLN A 280 -5.38 -21.94 2.93
CA GLN A 280 -4.68 -20.65 2.73
C GLN A 280 -4.40 -19.88 4.03
N LYS A 281 -4.42 -20.56 5.19
CA LYS A 281 -4.06 -19.97 6.49
C LYS A 281 -2.58 -19.62 6.52
N PRO A 282 -2.20 -18.39 6.96
CA PRO A 282 -0.79 -18.04 7.13
C PRO A 282 -0.16 -18.81 8.30
N VAL A 283 0.96 -19.46 8.03
CA VAL A 283 1.80 -20.11 9.03
C VAL A 283 3.15 -19.41 9.07
N PHE A 284 3.49 -18.82 10.21
CA PHE A 284 4.76 -18.11 10.39
C PHE A 284 5.94 -19.05 10.12
N VAL A 285 6.89 -18.60 9.30
CA VAL A 285 8.09 -19.36 8.95
C VAL A 285 9.32 -18.72 9.59
N ASP A 286 9.59 -17.47 9.23
CA ASP A 286 10.74 -16.72 9.71
C ASP A 286 10.51 -15.22 9.49
N SER A 287 11.56 -14.44 9.68
CA SER A 287 11.55 -12.99 9.55
C SER A 287 12.97 -12.49 9.29
N TYR A 288 13.10 -11.41 8.54
CA TYR A 288 14.37 -10.98 7.97
C TYR A 288 14.62 -9.51 8.32
N ARG A 289 15.84 -9.18 8.73
CA ARG A 289 16.23 -7.78 8.92
C ARG A 289 16.16 -7.07 7.58
N THR A 290 15.68 -5.84 7.58
CA THR A 290 15.57 -5.05 6.34
C THR A 290 16.86 -4.32 5.97
N GLU A 291 17.94 -4.54 6.72
CA GLU A 291 19.22 -3.84 6.56
C GLU A 291 19.04 -2.30 6.52
N GLY A 292 18.12 -1.83 7.37
CA GLY A 292 17.75 -0.45 7.56
C GLY A 292 16.80 -0.31 8.75
N SER A 293 16.07 0.80 8.83
CA SER A 293 15.17 1.11 9.94
C SER A 293 13.80 1.59 9.44
N PHE A 294 12.75 1.10 10.11
CA PHE A 294 11.37 1.51 9.88
C PHE A 294 10.88 1.21 8.45
N PRO A 295 10.85 -0.07 8.02
CA PRO A 295 10.37 -0.50 6.70
C PRO A 295 8.88 -0.20 6.51
N ARG A 296 8.56 0.95 5.92
CA ARG A 296 7.17 1.43 5.77
C ARG A 296 6.43 0.75 4.62
N ASP A 297 7.17 0.30 3.61
CA ASP A 297 6.67 -0.53 2.52
C ASP A 297 7.77 -1.45 2.00
N PHE A 298 7.38 -2.43 1.19
CA PHE A 298 8.31 -3.27 0.43
C PHE A 298 7.61 -3.75 -0.83
N HIS A 299 8.32 -4.07 -1.91
CA HIS A 299 7.71 -4.62 -3.13
C HIS A 299 8.26 -5.99 -3.45
N ILE A 300 7.40 -6.88 -3.94
CA ILE A 300 7.80 -8.16 -4.51
C ILE A 300 7.65 -8.04 -6.02
N THR A 301 8.72 -8.30 -6.77
CA THR A 301 8.69 -8.23 -8.24
C THR A 301 7.71 -9.25 -8.81
N ASP A 302 7.10 -8.93 -9.96
CA ASP A 302 6.07 -9.77 -10.59
C ASP A 302 6.57 -11.17 -10.96
N ASP A 303 7.85 -11.30 -11.32
CA ASP A 303 8.49 -12.60 -11.58
C ASP A 303 8.71 -13.43 -10.31
N GLY A 304 8.56 -12.80 -9.15
CA GLY A 304 8.72 -13.40 -7.86
C GLY A 304 10.17 -13.65 -7.46
N GLU A 305 11.15 -12.99 -8.05
CA GLU A 305 12.55 -13.27 -7.73
C GLU A 305 13.17 -12.33 -6.70
N TRP A 306 12.59 -11.13 -6.54
CA TRP A 306 13.17 -10.09 -5.70
C TRP A 306 12.14 -9.50 -4.74
N LEU A 307 12.62 -9.10 -3.57
CA LEU A 307 11.91 -8.24 -2.62
C LEU A 307 12.75 -6.99 -2.35
N ILE A 308 12.13 -5.82 -2.40
CA ILE A 308 12.77 -4.52 -2.19
C ILE A 308 12.11 -3.86 -0.99
N ALA A 309 12.85 -3.61 0.09
CA ALA A 309 12.33 -2.95 1.28
C ALA A 309 12.64 -1.44 1.26
N ALA A 310 11.65 -0.62 1.61
CA ALA A 310 11.78 0.84 1.74
C ALA A 310 11.85 1.24 3.21
N ASN A 311 13.06 1.59 3.67
CA ASN A 311 13.33 1.89 5.06
C ASN A 311 13.32 3.41 5.30
N GLN A 312 12.26 3.89 5.93
CA GLN A 312 12.00 5.33 6.08
C GLN A 312 13.10 6.05 6.88
N HIS A 313 13.48 5.49 8.04
CA HIS A 313 14.34 6.20 9.00
C HIS A 313 15.84 6.03 8.74
N SER A 314 16.22 5.07 7.89
CA SER A 314 17.62 4.90 7.45
C SER A 314 17.89 5.45 6.05
N ASN A 315 16.90 6.07 5.39
CA ASN A 315 17.05 6.67 4.07
C ASN A 315 17.63 5.70 3.02
N ASN A 316 17.14 4.46 2.99
CA ASN A 316 17.61 3.49 2.01
C ASN A 316 16.54 2.51 1.49
N LEU A 317 16.75 2.05 0.26
CA LEU A 317 16.16 0.82 -0.25
C LEU A 317 17.17 -0.32 -0.16
N THR A 318 16.71 -1.51 0.23
CA THR A 318 17.53 -2.72 0.25
C THR A 318 16.87 -3.82 -0.56
N SER A 319 17.66 -4.64 -1.24
CA SER A 319 17.15 -5.72 -2.10
C SER A 319 17.51 -7.09 -1.57
N PHE A 320 16.58 -8.02 -1.72
CA PHE A 320 16.69 -9.40 -1.25
C PHE A 320 16.33 -10.34 -2.40
N LYS A 321 17.16 -11.34 -2.65
CA LYS A 321 16.78 -12.46 -3.51
C LYS A 321 15.77 -13.29 -2.75
N ARG A 322 14.60 -13.50 -3.33
CA ARG A 322 13.59 -14.40 -2.78
C ARG A 322 13.79 -15.79 -3.37
N ASN A 323 13.84 -16.80 -2.50
CA ASN A 323 13.71 -18.17 -2.95
C ASN A 323 12.22 -18.47 -3.22
N LYS A 324 11.88 -18.75 -4.48
CA LYS A 324 10.48 -19.00 -4.89
C LYS A 324 9.89 -20.29 -4.33
N LEU A 325 10.71 -21.22 -3.85
CA LEU A 325 10.24 -22.53 -3.36
C LEU A 325 9.88 -22.52 -1.88
N ASP A 326 10.70 -21.86 -1.06
CA ASP A 326 10.48 -21.79 0.40
C ASP A 326 10.10 -20.41 0.89
N GLY A 327 10.19 -19.38 0.05
CA GLY A 327 9.86 -18.00 0.36
C GLY A 327 10.94 -17.25 1.15
N SER A 328 12.09 -17.86 1.41
CA SER A 328 13.16 -17.22 2.18
C SER A 328 13.76 -16.01 1.48
N LEU A 329 14.25 -15.04 2.27
CA LEU A 329 14.87 -13.81 1.78
C LEU A 329 16.36 -13.83 2.08
N THR A 330 17.19 -13.63 1.05
CA THR A 330 18.63 -13.45 1.19
C THR A 330 19.01 -12.04 0.78
N TYR A 331 19.62 -11.27 1.67
CA TYR A 331 20.10 -9.93 1.35
C TYR A 331 21.10 -9.97 0.19
N SER A 332 20.93 -9.11 -0.82
CA SER A 332 21.79 -9.08 -2.01
C SER A 332 23.18 -8.52 -1.74
N GLY A 333 23.36 -7.82 -0.62
CA GLY A 333 24.55 -6.99 -0.37
C GLY A 333 24.43 -5.56 -0.92
N HIS A 334 23.29 -5.19 -1.52
CA HIS A 334 23.08 -3.87 -2.12
C HIS A 334 22.07 -3.02 -1.33
N SER A 335 22.43 -1.75 -1.14
CA SER A 335 21.61 -0.71 -0.55
C SER A 335 21.69 0.52 -1.44
N LEU A 336 20.53 1.14 -1.70
CA LEU A 336 20.44 2.41 -2.41
C LEU A 336 20.09 3.51 -1.42
N GLU A 337 20.91 4.55 -1.33
CA GLU A 337 20.59 5.74 -0.54
C GLU A 337 19.53 6.58 -1.27
N VAL A 338 18.44 6.90 -0.57
CA VAL A 338 17.36 7.77 -1.03
C VAL A 338 16.66 8.36 0.19
N GLY A 339 16.32 9.64 0.17
CA GLY A 339 15.70 10.32 1.32
C GLY A 339 14.32 9.74 1.66
N SER A 340 14.15 9.25 2.89
CA SER A 340 12.92 8.71 3.48
C SER A 340 11.97 7.99 2.52
N PRO A 341 12.40 6.87 1.90
CA PRO A 341 11.56 6.08 1.02
C PRO A 341 10.47 5.39 1.84
N VAL A 342 9.23 5.50 1.39
CA VAL A 342 8.05 5.00 2.10
C VAL A 342 7.08 4.20 1.23
N CYS A 343 7.28 4.22 -0.08
CA CYS A 343 6.58 3.35 -1.02
C CYS A 343 7.52 2.94 -2.14
N VAL A 344 7.44 1.69 -2.58
CA VAL A 344 8.16 1.19 -3.75
C VAL A 344 7.25 0.30 -4.57
N THR A 345 7.28 0.47 -5.89
CA THR A 345 6.49 -0.34 -6.81
C THR A 345 7.23 -0.57 -8.12
N GLN A 346 7.01 -1.73 -8.74
CA GLN A 346 7.46 -2.01 -10.08
C GLN A 346 6.67 -1.17 -11.10
N GLN A 347 7.34 -0.70 -12.14
CA GLN A 347 6.65 -0.11 -13.29
C GLN A 347 6.06 -1.21 -14.17
N ILE A 348 4.77 -1.10 -14.48
CA ILE A 348 4.06 -2.03 -15.38
C ILE A 348 4.39 -1.64 -16.81
N SER A 349 4.96 -2.58 -17.57
CA SER A 349 5.31 -2.41 -18.99
C SER A 349 4.14 -2.68 -19.92
#